data_AF-A0A0Q6MLT9-F1
#
_entry.id   AF-A0A0Q6MLT9-F1
#
_cell.length_a   1.000
_cell.length_b   1.000
_cell.length_c   1.000
_cell.angle_alpha   90.00
_cell.angle_beta   90.00
_cell.angle_gamma   90.00
#
_symmetry.space_group_name_H-M   'P 1'
#
loop_
_entity.id
_entity.type
_entity.pdbx_description
1 polymer ?
#
loop_
_entity_poly.entity_id
_entity_poly.type
_entity_poly.pdbx_seq_one_letter_code
_entity_poly.pdbx_strand_id
1 'polypeptide(L)'
;MNTVPLTDAELEAYRQHPCTFFGTIDRNAGRKQVVTAMDHFDFLWESYRKTDRDKLLDWMQAAPNSDELRTIDQTELATRYCVGMAGSMMRELEVRRAAAAAADADGHAVAERSEPIQG
;
A
#
# COMPACT_ATOMS: atom_id res chain seq x y z
N MET A 1 16.97 -22.39 -18.12
CA MET A 1 16.89 -21.12 -17.36
C MET A 1 18.25 -20.86 -16.73
N ASN A 2 18.87 -19.70 -16.97
CA ASN A 2 20.22 -19.38 -16.50
C ASN A 2 20.12 -18.39 -15.33
N THR A 3 20.11 -18.90 -14.09
CA THR A 3 20.17 -18.07 -12.87
C THR A 3 21.63 -17.77 -12.57
N VAL A 4 22.05 -16.51 -12.69
CA VAL A 4 23.40 -16.07 -12.32
C VAL A 4 23.42 -15.81 -10.80
N PRO A 5 24.26 -16.49 -10.02
CA PRO A 5 24.37 -16.25 -8.59
C PRO A 5 25.01 -14.87 -8.35
N LEU A 6 24.37 -14.05 -7.54
CA LEU A 6 24.88 -12.74 -7.15
C LEU A 6 26.07 -12.94 -6.19
N THR A 7 27.19 -12.28 -6.46
CA THR A 7 28.37 -12.35 -5.58
C THR A 7 28.17 -11.47 -4.33
N ASP A 8 28.86 -11.80 -3.24
CA ASP A 8 28.76 -11.02 -1.98
C ASP A 8 29.12 -9.53 -2.16
N ALA A 9 30.06 -9.24 -3.06
CA ALA A 9 30.43 -7.86 -3.41
C ALA A 9 29.31 -7.10 -4.12
N GLU A 10 28.56 -7.77 -5.01
CA GLU A 10 27.39 -7.21 -5.67
C GLU A 10 26.23 -7.01 -4.71
N LEU A 11 26.06 -7.91 -3.73
CA LEU A 11 25.03 -7.78 -2.69
C LEU A 11 25.31 -6.58 -1.78
N GLU A 12 26.57 -6.34 -1.41
CA GLU A 12 26.96 -5.19 -0.58
C GLU A 12 26.83 -3.86 -1.34
N ALA A 13 27.23 -3.83 -2.61
CA ALA A 13 27.02 -2.66 -3.47
C ALA A 13 25.53 -2.33 -3.66
N TYR A 14 24.66 -3.33 -3.77
CA TYR A 14 23.21 -3.15 -3.77
C TYR A 14 22.70 -2.57 -2.45
N ARG A 15 23.22 -3.01 -1.28
CA ARG A 15 22.85 -2.45 0.03
C ARG A 15 23.26 -0.99 0.19
N GLN A 16 24.42 -0.60 -0.33
CA GLN A 16 24.94 0.76 -0.20
C GLN A 16 24.24 1.75 -1.14
N HIS A 17 23.89 1.31 -2.35
CA HIS A 17 23.28 2.17 -3.37
C HIS A 17 22.07 1.51 -4.06
N PRO A 18 21.03 1.10 -3.31
CA PRO A 18 19.90 0.36 -3.86
C PRO A 18 19.16 1.15 -4.94
N CYS A 19 19.15 2.48 -4.82
CA CYS A 19 18.44 3.38 -5.73
C CYS A 19 19.09 3.51 -7.12
N THR A 20 20.36 3.12 -7.30
CA THR A 20 21.10 3.29 -8.57
C THR A 20 21.79 2.02 -9.06
N PHE A 21 21.82 0.94 -8.28
CA PHE A 21 22.56 -0.29 -8.57
C PHE A 21 22.23 -0.93 -9.93
N PHE A 22 20.96 -0.96 -10.33
CA PHE A 22 20.53 -1.51 -11.63
C PHE A 22 20.46 -0.46 -12.76
N GLY A 23 21.07 0.71 -12.59
CA GLY A 23 21.01 1.81 -13.56
C GLY A 23 19.61 2.42 -13.74
N THR A 24 18.62 1.96 -12.97
CA THR A 24 17.27 2.50 -12.91
C THR A 24 17.14 3.26 -11.61
N ILE A 25 16.87 4.57 -11.67
CA ILE A 25 16.50 5.33 -10.49
C ILE A 25 15.15 4.80 -10.03
N ASP A 26 15.16 4.01 -8.97
CA ASP A 26 13.93 3.60 -8.32
C ASP A 26 13.32 4.84 -7.65
N ARG A 27 12.30 5.42 -8.29
CA ARG A 27 11.59 6.61 -7.80
C ARG A 27 10.79 6.34 -6.52
N ASN A 28 10.69 5.09 -6.09
CA ASN A 28 10.04 4.68 -4.86
C ASN A 28 11.06 4.39 -3.74
N ALA A 29 12.33 4.13 -4.07
CA ALA A 29 13.39 3.94 -3.09
C ALA A 29 13.67 5.27 -2.36
N GLY A 30 13.09 5.40 -1.16
CA GLY A 30 13.14 6.61 -0.34
C GLY A 30 11.79 7.31 -0.15
N ARG A 31 10.72 6.85 -0.83
CA ARG A 31 9.37 7.30 -0.49
C ARG A 31 9.02 6.78 0.89
N LYS A 32 8.61 7.70 1.77
CA LYS A 32 8.08 7.38 3.09
C LYS A 32 6.94 6.38 2.89
N GLN A 33 7.01 5.23 3.55
CA GLN A 33 5.87 4.33 3.53
C GLN A 33 4.67 5.08 4.08
N VAL A 34 3.55 5.00 3.37
CA VAL A 34 2.30 5.59 3.83
C VAL A 34 1.78 4.68 4.94
N VAL A 35 2.12 5.01 6.19
CA VAL A 35 1.88 4.12 7.35
C VAL A 35 0.52 4.38 7.99
N THR A 36 0.00 5.60 7.87
CA THR A 36 -1.17 6.06 8.61
C THR A 36 -2.25 6.61 7.69
N ALA A 37 -3.49 6.58 8.18
CA ALA A 37 -4.64 7.16 7.49
C ALA A 37 -4.41 8.63 7.11
N MET A 38 -3.65 9.37 7.93
CA MET A 38 -3.35 10.78 7.72
C MET A 38 -2.31 11.00 6.61
N ASP A 39 -1.34 10.10 6.51
CA ASP A 39 -0.35 10.08 5.45
C ASP A 39 -1.03 9.76 4.10
N HIS A 40 -2.01 8.85 4.09
CA HIS A 40 -2.87 8.60 2.93
C HIS A 40 -3.72 9.83 2.58
N PHE A 41 -4.33 10.48 3.57
CA PHE A 41 -5.12 11.68 3.34
C PHE A 41 -4.29 12.80 2.72
N ASP A 42 -3.10 13.08 3.25
CA ASP A 42 -2.22 14.16 2.76
C ASP A 42 -1.82 13.92 1.30
N PHE A 43 -1.42 12.68 0.96
CA PHE A 43 -1.10 12.29 -0.41
C PHE A 43 -2.28 12.48 -1.38
N LEU A 44 -3.47 12.06 -0.95
CA LEU A 44 -4.69 12.20 -1.75
C LEU A 44 -5.10 13.67 -1.89
N TRP A 45 -4.99 14.44 -0.80
CA TRP A 45 -5.30 15.86 -0.78
C TRP A 45 -4.40 16.64 -1.74
N GLU A 46 -3.10 16.40 -1.72
CA GLU A 46 -2.16 17.06 -2.62
C GLU A 46 -2.50 16.78 -4.10
N SER A 47 -2.94 15.55 -4.39
CA SER A 47 -3.33 15.10 -5.72
C SER A 47 -4.66 15.68 -6.19
N TYR A 48 -5.67 15.72 -5.31
CA TYR A 48 -7.06 15.96 -5.70
C TYR A 48 -7.63 17.33 -5.31
N ARG A 49 -6.95 18.12 -4.45
CA ARG A 49 -7.45 19.45 -4.01
C ARG A 49 -7.77 20.41 -5.16
N LYS A 50 -7.10 20.27 -6.31
CA LYS A 50 -7.29 21.12 -7.51
C LYS A 50 -8.27 20.53 -8.53
N THR A 51 -8.88 19.39 -8.24
CA THR A 51 -9.81 18.73 -9.16
C THR A 51 -11.11 19.51 -9.26
N ASP A 52 -11.62 19.65 -10.48
CA ASP A 52 -12.91 20.28 -10.71
C ASP A 52 -14.04 19.61 -9.92
N ARG A 53 -14.94 20.44 -9.40
CA ARG A 53 -16.08 20.00 -8.58
C ARG A 53 -16.98 19.01 -9.32
N ASP A 54 -17.30 19.28 -10.58
CA ASP A 54 -18.13 18.39 -11.41
C ASP A 54 -17.51 17.00 -11.56
N LYS A 55 -16.19 16.95 -11.69
CA LYS A 55 -15.45 15.69 -11.83
C LYS A 55 -15.41 14.90 -10.51
N LEU A 56 -15.28 15.60 -9.38
CA LEU A 56 -15.40 14.97 -8.06
C LEU A 56 -16.82 14.44 -7.82
N LEU A 57 -17.85 15.20 -8.22
CA LEU A 57 -19.25 14.75 -8.16
C LEU A 57 -19.47 13.51 -9.02
N ASP A 58 -18.91 13.49 -10.24
CA ASP A 58 -18.98 12.35 -11.16
C ASP A 58 -18.43 11.07 -10.53
N TRP A 59 -17.26 11.17 -9.89
CA TRP A 59 -16.64 10.05 -9.18
C TRP A 59 -17.40 9.62 -7.92
N MET A 60 -18.10 10.55 -7.28
CA MET A 60 -18.89 10.30 -6.07
C MET A 60 -20.36 9.99 -6.36
N GLN A 61 -20.78 9.80 -7.62
CA GLN A 61 -22.17 9.48 -7.96
C GLN A 61 -22.68 8.18 -7.33
N ALA A 62 -21.77 7.20 -7.14
CA ALA A 62 -22.09 5.94 -6.48
C ALA A 62 -22.20 6.07 -4.95
N ALA A 63 -21.90 7.24 -4.38
CA ALA A 63 -22.04 7.45 -2.95
C ALA A 63 -23.53 7.54 -2.57
N PRO A 64 -23.95 6.93 -1.45
CA PRO A 64 -25.35 6.96 -1.00
C PRO A 64 -25.87 8.38 -0.69
N ASN A 65 -24.97 9.35 -0.51
CA ASN A 65 -25.27 10.70 -0.06
C ASN A 65 -25.10 11.74 -1.20
N SER A 66 -25.24 11.31 -2.46
CA SER A 66 -24.91 12.13 -3.64
C SER A 66 -25.67 13.46 -3.73
N ASP A 67 -26.88 13.54 -3.18
CA ASP A 67 -27.67 14.78 -3.15
C ASP A 67 -27.05 15.82 -2.20
N GLU A 68 -26.60 15.40 -1.01
CA GLU A 68 -25.90 16.28 -0.07
C GLU A 68 -24.58 16.78 -0.66
N LEU A 69 -23.87 15.92 -1.40
CA LEU A 69 -22.59 16.28 -2.03
C LEU A 69 -22.72 17.40 -3.07
N ARG A 70 -23.90 17.60 -3.65
CA ARG A 70 -24.16 18.69 -4.61
C ARG A 70 -24.37 20.05 -3.94
N THR A 71 -24.57 20.09 -2.63
CA THR A 71 -24.81 21.34 -1.89
C THR A 71 -23.55 21.91 -1.26
N ILE A 72 -22.50 21.11 -1.13
CA ILE A 72 -21.22 21.51 -0.54
C ILE A 72 -20.26 22.13 -1.56
N ASP A 73 -19.31 22.91 -1.04
CA ASP A 73 -18.24 23.56 -1.80
C ASP A 73 -17.22 22.54 -2.34
N GLN A 74 -16.45 22.93 -3.37
CA GLN A 74 -15.42 22.07 -3.98
C GLN A 74 -14.39 21.59 -2.95
N THR A 75 -13.97 22.47 -2.03
CA THR A 75 -12.95 22.14 -1.01
C THR A 75 -13.45 21.04 -0.07
N GLU A 76 -14.70 21.17 0.38
CA GLU A 76 -15.36 20.19 1.25
C GLU A 76 -15.61 18.87 0.50
N LEU A 77 -16.01 18.95 -0.77
CA LEU A 77 -16.20 17.77 -1.61
C LEU A 77 -14.90 16.99 -1.80
N ALA A 78 -13.80 17.68 -2.11
CA ALA A 78 -12.47 17.08 -2.22
C ALA A 78 -12.04 16.46 -0.88
N THR A 79 -12.34 17.10 0.24
CA THR A 79 -12.02 16.61 1.58
C THR A 79 -12.75 15.29 1.85
N ARG A 80 -14.07 15.25 1.63
CA ARG A 80 -14.87 14.03 1.82
C ARG A 80 -14.41 12.89 0.91
N TYR A 81 -14.06 13.21 -0.33
CA TYR A 81 -13.49 12.24 -1.27
C TYR A 81 -12.18 11.64 -0.74
N CYS A 82 -11.24 12.49 -0.30
CA CYS A 82 -9.94 12.06 0.22
C CYS A 82 -10.10 11.22 1.50
N VAL A 83 -10.99 11.62 2.42
CA VAL A 83 -11.29 10.84 3.65
C VAL A 83 -11.86 9.46 3.30
N GLY A 84 -12.83 9.39 2.38
CA GLY A 84 -13.44 8.13 1.96
C GLY A 84 -12.44 7.16 1.34
N MET A 85 -11.54 7.68 0.50
CA MET A 85 -10.48 6.87 -0.11
C MET A 85 -9.41 6.46 0.91
N ALA A 86 -8.94 7.37 1.77
CA ALA A 86 -7.98 7.04 2.82
C ALA A 86 -8.52 5.95 3.74
N GLY A 87 -9.79 6.04 4.14
CA GLY A 87 -10.44 5.00 4.94
C GLY A 87 -10.55 3.64 4.22
N SER A 88 -10.78 3.65 2.91
CA SER A 88 -10.84 2.41 2.11
C SER A 88 -9.46 1.77 1.96
N MET A 89 -8.42 2.58 1.73
CA MET A 89 -7.02 2.12 1.69
C MET A 89 -6.57 1.50 3.03
N MET A 90 -6.96 2.12 4.15
CA MET A 90 -6.63 1.61 5.48
C MET A 90 -7.29 0.25 5.74
N ARG A 91 -8.58 0.10 5.40
CA ARG A 91 -9.28 -1.19 5.53
C ARG A 91 -8.62 -2.28 4.68
N GLU A 92 -8.21 -1.96 3.45
CA GLU A 92 -7.52 -2.93 2.59
C GLU A 92 -6.17 -3.33 3.19
N LEU A 93 -5.40 -2.37 3.70
CA LEU A 93 -4.12 -2.64 4.35
C LEU A 93 -4.28 -3.52 5.60
N GLU A 94 -5.31 -3.28 6.40
CA GLU A 94 -5.66 -4.10 7.57
C GLU A 94 -6.00 -5.54 7.16
N VAL A 95 -6.84 -5.72 6.14
CA VAL A 95 -7.18 -7.06 5.60
C VAL A 95 -5.93 -7.78 5.10
N ARG A 96 -5.04 -7.08 4.39
CA ARG A 96 -3.78 -7.66 3.89
C ARG A 96 -2.83 -8.04 5.01
N ARG A 97 -2.73 -7.23 6.06
CA ARG A 97 -1.92 -7.54 7.25
C ARG A 97 -2.47 -8.75 8.00
N ALA A 98 -3.80 -8.85 8.15
CA ALA A 98 -4.44 -9.99 8.76
C ALA A 98 -4.22 -11.28 7.94
N ALA A 99 -4.33 -11.20 6.61
CA ALA A 99 -4.06 -12.33 5.72
C ALA A 99 -2.60 -12.80 5.79
N ALA A 100 -1.63 -11.87 5.84
CA ALA A 100 -0.22 -12.21 6.01
C ALA A 100 0.02 -12.93 7.35
N ALA A 101 -0.51 -12.39 8.46
CA ALA A 101 -0.38 -13.00 9.78
C ALA A 101 -1.01 -14.41 9.86
N ALA A 102 -2.12 -14.65 9.16
CA ALA A 102 -2.73 -15.98 9.08
C ALA A 102 -1.87 -16.98 8.29
N ALA A 103 -1.21 -16.53 7.22
CA ALA A 103 -0.27 -17.37 6.45
C ALA A 103 0.98 -17.73 7.27
N ASP A 104 1.47 -16.81 8.10
CA ASP A 104 2.60 -17.07 9.00
C ASP A 104 2.22 -18.06 10.14
N ALA A 105 0.97 -18.05 10.61
CA ALA A 105 0.49 -18.97 11.66
C ALA A 105 0.29 -20.42 11.17
N ASP A 106 -0.11 -20.61 9.91
CA ASP A 106 -0.32 -21.94 9.32
C ASP A 106 1.00 -22.68 9.03
N GLY A 107 2.10 -21.94 8.84
CA GLY A 107 3.43 -22.50 8.59
C GLY A 107 4.12 -23.22 9.77
N HIS A 108 3.59 -23.12 10.99
CA HIS A 108 4.22 -23.72 12.19
C HIS A 108 3.69 -25.12 12.57
N ALA A 109 2.66 -25.64 11.92
CA ALA A 109 2.01 -26.89 12.34
C ALA A 109 2.62 -28.20 11.78
N VAL A 110 3.71 -28.16 11.02
CA VAL A 110 4.23 -29.34 10.29
C VAL A 110 5.64 -29.74 10.75
N ALA A 111 5.86 -29.98 12.04
CA ALA A 111 7.17 -30.46 12.50
C ALA A 111 7.16 -31.28 13.81
N GLU A 112 6.25 -32.22 14.02
CA GLU A 112 6.46 -33.28 15.05
C GLU A 112 5.76 -34.59 14.69
N ARG A 113 6.37 -35.39 13.81
CA ARG A 113 6.23 -36.86 13.80
C ARG A 113 7.51 -37.49 13.24
N SER A 114 8.56 -37.48 14.04
CA SER A 114 9.69 -38.40 13.86
C SER A 114 9.58 -39.49 14.92
N GLU A 115 9.02 -40.63 14.53
CA GLU A 115 8.99 -41.85 15.34
C GLU A 115 10.43 -42.37 15.56
N PRO A 116 10.76 -42.92 16.75
CA PRO A 116 12.10 -43.42 17.02
C PRO A 116 12.33 -44.76 16.31
N ILE A 117 13.32 -44.79 15.42
CA ILE A 117 13.83 -46.02 14.82
C ILE A 117 14.54 -46.87 15.87
N GLN A 118 14.04 -48.09 16.04
CA GLN A 118 14.55 -49.14 16.91
C GLN A 118 15.53 -50.01 16.11
N GLY A 119 16.74 -50.25 16.64
CA GLY A 119 17.74 -51.13 16.03
C GLY A 119 19.03 -51.18 16.83
#